data_AF-J4G882-F1
#
_entry.id   AF-J4G882-F1
#
_cell.length_a   1.000
_cell.length_b   1.000
_cell.length_c   1.000
_cell.angle_alpha   90.00
_cell.angle_beta   90.00
_cell.angle_gamma   90.00
#
_symmetry.space_group_name_H-M   'P 1'
#
loop_
_entity.id
_entity.type
_entity.pdbx_description
1 polymer ?
#
loop_
_entity_poly.entity_id
_entity_poly.type
_entity_poly.pdbx_seq_one_letter_code
_entity_poly.pdbx_strand_id
1 'polypeptide(L)'
;MIPSGLRSPPPLRSGAPSPRPTFDTDLLRAYMKKLLQTTLQTAAWPEPRDRERVKAWMKEIGERVKERMIEIQPRGFKYIVMTQINENLGQGGR
;
A
#
# COMPACT_ATOMS: atom_id res chain seq x y z
N MET A 1 -5.78 -52.30 17.17
CA MET A 1 -6.41 -51.40 18.15
C MET A 1 -5.70 -50.06 18.07
N ILE A 2 -6.37 -48.98 17.71
CA ILE A 2 -5.78 -47.64 17.53
C ILE A 2 -6.15 -46.78 18.75
N PRO A 3 -5.21 -46.20 19.51
CA PRO A 3 -5.56 -45.21 20.52
C PRO A 3 -5.58 -43.80 19.92
N SER A 4 -6.59 -43.06 20.36
CA SER A 4 -7.07 -41.77 19.88
C SER A 4 -6.09 -40.63 20.15
N GLY A 5 -5.68 -39.93 19.08
CA GLY A 5 -4.97 -38.66 19.19
C GLY A 5 -5.93 -37.54 19.61
N LEU A 6 -5.65 -36.90 20.74
CA LEU A 6 -6.28 -35.66 21.19
C LEU A 6 -5.95 -34.52 20.22
N ARG A 7 -6.78 -34.32 19.18
CA ARG A 7 -6.71 -33.15 18.31
C ARG A 7 -7.83 -32.20 18.68
N SER A 8 -7.49 -30.95 19.00
CA SER A 8 -8.45 -29.88 19.27
C SER A 8 -9.45 -29.75 18.11
N PRO A 9 -10.74 -29.50 18.39
CA PRO A 9 -11.73 -29.33 17.33
C PRO A 9 -11.34 -28.15 16.42
N PRO A 10 -11.53 -28.27 15.09
CA PRO A 10 -11.25 -27.18 14.18
C PRO A 10 -12.11 -25.96 14.54
N PRO A 11 -11.59 -24.73 14.43
CA PRO A 11 -12.36 -23.54 14.73
C PRO A 11 -13.61 -23.49 13.83
N LEU A 12 -14.78 -23.32 14.45
CA LEU A 12 -16.05 -23.08 13.78
C LEU A 12 -15.94 -21.80 12.97
N ARG A 13 -15.63 -21.91 11.68
CA ARG A 13 -15.73 -20.78 10.76
C ARG A 13 -17.23 -20.53 10.53
N SER A 14 -17.74 -19.43 11.07
CA SER A 14 -19.11 -18.97 10.80
C SER A 14 -19.34 -18.85 9.29
N GLY A 15 -20.37 -19.54 8.78
CA GLY A 15 -20.78 -19.51 7.37
C GLY A 15 -21.68 -18.31 7.03
N ALA A 16 -21.88 -17.38 7.96
CA ALA A 16 -22.66 -16.17 7.72
C ALA A 16 -21.89 -15.20 6.81
N PRO A 17 -22.52 -14.63 5.77
CA PRO A 17 -21.92 -13.55 5.00
C PRO A 17 -21.76 -12.33 5.90
N SER A 18 -20.54 -12.12 6.41
CA SER A 18 -20.22 -10.88 7.11
C SER A 18 -20.15 -9.74 6.09
N PRO A 19 -20.71 -8.55 6.39
CA PRO A 19 -20.49 -7.37 5.55
C PRO A 19 -18.99 -7.11 5.54
N ARG A 20 -18.32 -7.40 4.41
CA ARG A 20 -16.92 -7.03 4.28
C ARG A 20 -16.89 -5.52 4.13
N PRO A 21 -16.19 -4.78 5.01
CA PRO A 21 -16.01 -3.37 4.80
C PRO A 21 -15.36 -3.12 3.44
N THR A 22 -15.77 -2.06 2.76
CA THR A 22 -15.16 -1.58 1.51
C THR A 22 -14.39 -0.31 1.81
N PHE A 23 -13.15 -0.24 1.32
CA PHE A 23 -12.32 0.95 1.47
C PHE A 23 -12.68 1.99 0.41
N ASP A 24 -12.78 3.27 0.78
CA ASP A 24 -13.05 4.35 -0.16
C ASP A 24 -11.79 4.66 -1.01
N THR A 25 -11.74 4.04 -2.19
CA THR A 25 -10.59 4.19 -3.10
C THR A 25 -10.55 5.54 -3.80
N ASP A 26 -11.68 6.24 -3.92
CA ASP A 26 -11.74 7.49 -4.68
C ASP A 26 -11.15 8.65 -3.88
N LEU A 27 -11.40 8.68 -2.56
CA LEU A 27 -10.72 9.61 -1.65
C LEU A 27 -9.20 9.44 -1.69
N LEU A 28 -8.72 8.19 -1.68
CA LEU A 28 -7.28 7.91 -1.76
C LEU A 28 -6.72 8.30 -3.13
N ARG A 29 -7.41 7.95 -4.23
CA ARG A 29 -6.98 8.25 -5.60
C ARG A 29 -6.87 9.76 -5.84
N ALA A 30 -7.85 10.54 -5.41
CA ALA A 30 -7.82 12.00 -5.53
C ALA A 30 -6.64 12.60 -4.76
N TYR A 31 -6.39 12.13 -3.54
CA TYR A 31 -5.24 12.53 -2.74
C TYR A 31 -3.91 12.15 -3.41
N MET A 32 -3.77 10.91 -3.89
CA MET A 32 -2.54 10.44 -4.55
C MET A 32 -2.20 11.27 -5.78
N LYS A 33 -3.19 11.61 -6.62
CA LYS A 33 -2.97 12.50 -7.78
C LYS A 33 -2.38 13.84 -7.35
N LYS A 34 -2.98 14.48 -6.35
CA LYS A 34 -2.49 15.75 -5.81
C LYS A 34 -1.10 15.62 -5.21
N LEU A 35 -0.85 14.60 -4.39
CA LEU A 35 0.43 14.34 -3.75
C LEU A 35 1.55 14.18 -4.78
N LEU A 36 1.37 13.27 -5.74
CA LEU A 36 2.36 13.02 -6.78
C LEU A 36 2.64 14.27 -7.62
N GLN A 37 1.59 15.02 -7.97
CA GLN A 37 1.76 16.30 -8.65
C GLN A 37 2.59 17.27 -7.79
N THR A 38 2.24 17.48 -6.53
CA THR A 38 2.98 18.43 -5.67
C THR A 38 4.43 18.01 -5.40
N THR A 39 4.71 16.70 -5.33
CA THR A 39 6.05 16.20 -5.00
C THR A 39 6.96 16.12 -6.23
N LEU A 40 6.42 15.75 -7.40
CA LEU A 40 7.22 15.39 -8.57
C LEU A 40 7.00 16.28 -9.80
N GLN A 41 6.02 17.19 -9.83
CA GLN A 41 5.71 18.01 -11.01
C GLN A 41 6.91 18.81 -11.54
N THR A 42 7.77 19.30 -10.65
CA THR A 42 8.98 20.06 -11.02
C THR A 42 10.26 19.24 -10.83
N ALA A 43 10.14 17.93 -10.58
CA ALA A 43 11.27 17.05 -10.39
C ALA A 43 11.85 16.62 -11.74
N ALA A 44 13.18 16.70 -11.87
CA ALA A 44 13.94 16.03 -12.92
C ALA A 44 14.58 14.77 -12.35
N TRP A 45 14.83 13.77 -13.21
CA TRP A 45 15.54 12.58 -12.78
C TRP A 45 16.95 12.96 -12.27
N PRO A 46 17.33 12.57 -11.04
CA PRO A 46 18.60 13.02 -10.47
C PRO A 46 19.81 12.36 -11.14
N GLU A 47 20.92 13.08 -11.16
CA GLU A 47 22.22 12.52 -11.55
C GLU A 47 22.64 11.36 -10.62
N PRO A 48 23.57 10.49 -11.04
CA PRO A 48 23.98 9.33 -10.24
C PRO A 48 24.38 9.64 -8.79
N ARG A 49 25.01 10.80 -8.55
CA ARG A 49 25.40 11.28 -7.21
C ARG A 49 24.23 11.65 -6.30
N ASP A 50 23.08 11.98 -6.88
CA ASP A 50 21.89 12.48 -6.18
C ASP A 50 20.76 11.44 -6.10
N ARG A 51 21.06 10.17 -6.38
CA ARG A 51 20.08 9.07 -6.38
C ARG A 51 19.38 8.86 -5.03
N GLU A 52 19.97 9.33 -3.94
CA GLU A 52 19.33 9.34 -2.62
C GLU A 52 18.04 10.17 -2.60
N ARG A 53 17.95 11.21 -3.45
CA ARG A 53 16.75 12.02 -3.60
C ARG A 53 15.54 11.20 -4.07
N VAL A 54 15.76 10.23 -4.97
CA VAL A 54 14.70 9.32 -5.41
C VAL A 54 14.21 8.45 -4.25
N LYS A 55 15.12 7.96 -3.41
CA LYS A 55 14.76 7.20 -2.20
C LYS A 55 13.97 8.05 -1.21
N ALA A 56 14.33 9.31 -1.03
CA ALA A 56 13.61 10.25 -0.19
C ALA A 56 12.18 10.48 -0.69
N TRP A 57 11.99 10.69 -2.00
CA TRP A 57 10.65 10.80 -2.59
C TRP A 57 9.82 9.53 -2.38
N MET A 58 10.41 8.35 -2.63
CA MET A 58 9.70 7.07 -2.45
C MET A 58 9.25 6.88 -1.00
N LYS A 59 10.10 7.23 -0.03
CA LYS A 59 9.78 7.17 1.39
C LYS A 59 8.66 8.16 1.76
N GLU A 60 8.81 9.43 1.40
CA GLU A 60 7.82 10.47 1.71
C GLU A 60 6.44 10.12 1.12
N ILE A 61 6.39 9.75 -0.16
CA ILE A 61 5.14 9.38 -0.82
C ILE A 61 4.53 8.15 -0.12
N GLY A 62 5.34 7.13 0.18
CA GLY A 62 4.87 5.92 0.84
C GLY A 62 4.28 6.17 2.23
N GLU A 63 4.94 7.00 3.04
CA GLU A 63 4.48 7.38 4.38
C GLU A 63 3.18 8.18 4.31
N ARG A 64 3.11 9.22 3.47
CA ARG A 64 1.92 10.08 3.34
C ARG A 64 0.71 9.33 2.79
N VAL A 65 0.91 8.40 1.84
CA VAL A 65 -0.17 7.52 1.36
C VAL A 65 -0.66 6.62 2.48
N LYS A 66 0.24 6.00 3.25
CA LYS A 66 -0.14 5.12 4.35
C LYS A 66 -0.89 5.86 5.46
N GLU A 67 -0.43 7.04 5.84
CA GLU A 67 -1.13 7.93 6.79
C GLU A 67 -2.54 8.24 6.28
N ARG A 68 -2.67 8.62 5.00
CA ARG A 68 -3.97 8.91 4.41
C ARG A 68 -4.91 7.69 4.40
N MET A 69 -4.39 6.49 4.17
CA MET A 69 -5.20 5.25 4.26
C MET A 69 -5.74 5.03 5.67
N ILE A 70 -4.92 5.31 6.70
CA ILE A 70 -5.33 5.19 8.11
C ILE A 70 -6.35 6.27 8.47
N GLU A 71 -6.20 7.49 7.98
CA GLU A 71 -7.16 8.59 8.18
C GLU A 71 -8.53 8.27 7.55
N ILE A 72 -8.55 7.75 6.32
CA ILE A 72 -9.79 7.36 5.64
C ILE A 72 -10.49 6.26 6.43
N GLN A 73 -9.74 5.25 6.85
CA GLN A 73 -10.31 4.15 7.61
C GLN A 73 -9.28 3.52 8.57
N PRO A 74 -9.35 3.80 9.89
CA PRO A 74 -8.31 3.38 10.82
C PRO A 74 -8.39 1.89 11.22
N ARG A 75 -9.52 1.22 10.94
CA ARG A 75 -9.81 -0.16 11.40
C ARG A 75 -10.46 -0.99 10.30
N GLY A 76 -10.31 -2.31 10.40
CA GLY A 76 -10.94 -3.27 9.48
C GLY A 76 -10.07 -3.67 8.28
N PHE A 77 -8.89 -3.05 8.13
CA PHE A 77 -7.94 -3.36 7.06
C PHE A 77 -6.50 -3.40 7.57
N LYS A 78 -5.65 -4.13 6.85
CA LYS A 78 -4.19 -4.10 6.99
C LYS A 78 -3.61 -3.37 5.78
N TYR A 79 -2.86 -2.30 6.02
CA TYR A 79 -2.33 -1.45 4.95
C TYR A 79 -0.86 -1.75 4.67
N ILE A 80 -0.55 -1.93 3.39
CA ILE A 80 0.80 -2.05 2.84
C ILE A 80 0.89 -1.09 1.66
N VAL A 81 1.93 -0.27 1.65
CA VAL A 81 2.21 0.68 0.56
C VAL A 81 3.60 0.37 0.02
N MET A 82 3.70 0.25 -1.29
CA MET A 82 4.94 0.07 -2.02
C MET A 82 5.05 1.19 -3.04
N THR A 83 6.16 1.93 -3.00
CA THR A 83 6.42 3.05 -3.91
C THR A 83 7.62 2.72 -4.78
N GLN A 84 7.48 2.91 -6.09
CA GLN A 84 8.56 2.73 -7.06
C GLN A 84 8.58 3.94 -8.00
N ILE A 85 9.76 4.50 -8.23
CA ILE A 85 9.96 5.57 -9.20
C ILE A 85 11.08 5.12 -10.12
N ASN A 86 10.80 5.09 -11.43
CA ASN A 86 11.74 4.67 -12.46
C ASN A 86 11.84 5.75 -13.52
N GLU A 87 13.04 5.98 -14.03
CA GLU A 87 13.26 6.80 -15.21
C GLU A 87 12.72 6.08 -16.44
N ASN A 88 11.97 6.76 -17.29
CA ASN A 88 11.51 6.17 -18.54
C ASN A 88 12.60 6.27 -19.61
N LEU A 89 13.26 5.14 -19.91
CA LEU A 89 14.25 4.98 -20.97
C LEU A 89 13.73 4.08 -22.11
N GLY A 90 12.40 3.95 -22.22
CA GLY A 90 11.75 3.06 -23.20
C GLY A 90 11.67 1.59 -22.78
N GLN A 91 12.01 1.27 -21.54
CA GLN A 91 11.85 -0.09 -21.00
C GLN A 91 10.38 -0.42 -20.70
N GLY A 92 10.00 -1.69 -20.90
CA GLY A 92 8.72 -2.22 -20.43
C GLY A 92 8.66 -2.23 -18.90
N GLY A 93 7.54 -1.77 -18.33
CA GLY A 93 7.32 -1.77 -16.89
C GLY A 93 7.08 -3.17 -16.32
N ARG A 94 7.30 -3.33 -15.01
CA ARG A 94 6.87 -4.47 -14.20
C ARG A 94 5.95 -3.98 -13.08
#